data_AF-A0A498R289-F1
#
_entry.id   AF-A0A498R289-F1
#
_cell.length_a   1.000
_cell.length_b   1.000
_cell.length_c   1.000
_cell.angle_alpha   90.00
_cell.angle_beta   90.00
_cell.angle_gamma   90.00
#
_symmetry.space_group_name_H-M   'P 1'
#
loop_
_entity.id
_entity.type
_entity.pdbx_description
1 polymer ?
#
loop_
_entity_poly.entity_id
_entity_poly.type
_entity_poly.pdbx_seq_one_letter_code
_entity_poly.pdbx_strand_id
1 'polypeptide(L)'
;MSTKADFFVGTGRDAKYLGSIRWDGYPEGIDPKILRSRTQKGFEKNVKKFLANREDGTLTNQGESWTWEESIQIIDYAYCFVNNQVMASYFGDTLFNPVKEAAC
;
A
#
# COMPACT_ATOMS: atom_id res chain seq x y z
N MET A 1 0.85 -6.51 -17.10
CA MET A 1 1.85 -5.46 -16.82
C MET A 1 2.21 -5.55 -15.36
N SER A 2 3.49 -5.52 -14.99
CA SER A 2 3.96 -5.68 -13.61
C SER A 2 3.83 -4.38 -12.83
N THR A 3 2.63 -4.10 -12.32
CA THR A 3 2.35 -2.92 -11.50
C THR A 3 2.69 -3.22 -10.05
N LYS A 4 3.69 -2.53 -9.51
CA LYS A 4 4.17 -2.71 -8.14
C LYS A 4 3.36 -1.85 -7.19
N ALA A 5 3.19 -2.33 -5.96
CA ALA A 5 2.60 -1.50 -4.93
C ALA A 5 3.26 -1.69 -3.57
N ASP A 6 3.40 -0.58 -2.85
CA ASP A 6 3.89 -0.53 -1.48
C ASP A 6 2.77 -0.15 -0.51
N PHE A 7 2.87 -0.65 0.72
CA PHE A 7 1.89 -0.42 1.77
C PHE A 7 2.53 0.30 2.96
N PHE A 8 1.91 1.39 3.41
CA PHE A 8 2.40 2.25 4.47
C PHE A 8 1.31 2.61 5.49
N VAL A 9 1.73 2.87 6.73
CA VAL A 9 0.95 3.62 7.70
C VAL A 9 1.55 5.01 7.82
N GLY A 10 0.72 6.05 7.67
CA GLY A 10 1.20 7.43 7.55
C GLY A 10 1.69 7.76 6.14
N THR A 11 2.28 8.95 6.00
CA THR A 11 2.83 9.51 4.76
C THR A 11 4.11 10.27 5.06
N GLY A 12 5.02 10.39 4.09
CA GLY A 12 6.27 11.13 4.26
C GLY A 12 7.32 10.35 5.05
N ARG A 13 8.28 11.06 5.66
CA ARG A 13 9.45 10.45 6.32
C ARG A 13 9.14 9.56 7.51
N ASP A 14 8.04 9.85 8.20
CA ASP A 14 7.59 9.07 9.36
C ASP A 14 6.65 7.91 8.96
N ALA A 15 6.47 7.65 7.65
CA ALA A 15 5.64 6.56 7.19
C ALA A 15 6.26 5.21 7.56
N LYS A 16 5.46 4.37 8.20
CA LYS A 16 5.85 3.00 8.53
C LYS A 16 5.54 2.10 7.35
N TYR A 17 6.58 1.60 6.69
CA TYR A 17 6.48 0.59 5.64
C TYR A 17 5.96 -0.74 6.21
N LEU A 18 5.06 -1.40 5.48
CA LEU A 18 4.47 -2.69 5.84
C LEU A 18 4.89 -3.82 4.89
N GLY A 19 5.24 -3.49 3.65
CA GLY A 19 5.59 -4.46 2.62
C GLY A 19 5.19 -4.01 1.21
N SER A 20 5.44 -4.88 0.24
CA SER A 20 5.23 -4.60 -1.18
C SER A 20 4.81 -5.82 -1.99
N ILE A 21 4.27 -5.58 -3.19
CA ILE A 21 4.00 -6.58 -4.23
C ILE A 21 4.66 -6.17 -5.54
N ARG A 22 5.01 -7.15 -6.37
CA ARG A 22 5.73 -6.93 -7.64
C ARG A 22 4.80 -6.83 -8.85
N TRP A 23 3.55 -7.28 -8.72
CA TRP A 23 2.52 -7.16 -9.75
C TRP A 23 1.12 -7.02 -9.14
N ASP A 24 0.13 -6.65 -9.95
CA ASP A 24 -1.27 -6.38 -9.56
C ASP A 24 -1.44 -5.27 -8.51
N GLY A 25 -0.60 -4.24 -8.55
CA GLY A 25 -0.63 -3.07 -7.67
C GLY A 25 -1.80 -2.10 -7.88
N TYR A 26 -2.59 -2.28 -8.92
CA TYR A 26 -3.78 -1.44 -9.17
C TYR A 26 -4.84 -1.62 -8.08
N PRO A 27 -5.71 -0.64 -7.82
CA PRO A 27 -6.79 -0.75 -6.85
C PRO A 27 -7.64 -2.02 -6.99
N GLU A 28 -7.88 -2.50 -8.21
CA GLU A 28 -8.65 -3.72 -8.50
C GLU A 28 -7.91 -5.00 -8.08
N GLY A 29 -6.58 -4.97 -8.03
CA GLY A 29 -5.73 -6.08 -7.60
C GLY A 29 -5.53 -6.17 -6.08
N ILE A 30 -5.95 -5.15 -5.33
CA ILE A 30 -5.81 -5.10 -3.88
C ILE A 30 -7.09 -5.60 -3.19
N ASP A 31 -6.93 -6.43 -2.15
CA ASP A 31 -8.07 -6.93 -1.36
C ASP A 31 -8.94 -5.75 -0.88
N PRO A 32 -10.25 -5.73 -1.20
CA PRO A 32 -11.16 -4.67 -0.76
C PRO A 32 -11.17 -4.42 0.75
N LYS A 33 -10.83 -5.43 1.56
CA LYS A 33 -10.69 -5.29 3.02
C LYS A 33 -9.53 -4.38 3.40
N ILE A 34 -8.46 -4.36 2.62
CA ILE A 34 -7.37 -3.39 2.78
C ILE A 34 -7.92 -2.00 2.45
N LEU A 35 -8.42 -1.80 1.23
CA LEU A 35 -8.86 -0.48 0.74
C LEU A 35 -9.97 0.16 1.60
N ARG A 36 -10.84 -0.66 2.19
CA ARG A 36 -11.95 -0.20 3.04
C ARG A 36 -11.60 -0.18 4.53
N SER A 37 -10.35 -0.43 4.91
CA SER A 37 -9.93 -0.39 6.32
C SER A 37 -10.14 1.00 6.91
N ARG A 38 -10.73 1.05 8.12
CA ARG A 38 -11.01 2.28 8.88
C ARG A 38 -10.15 2.43 10.13
N THR A 39 -9.35 1.42 10.44
CA THR A 39 -8.45 1.43 11.59
C THR A 39 -7.07 0.99 11.14
N GLN A 40 -6.03 1.61 11.70
CA GLN A 40 -4.64 1.29 11.39
C GLN A 40 -4.37 -0.19 11.64
N LYS A 41 -4.78 -0.71 12.79
CA LYS A 41 -4.61 -2.14 13.14
C LYS A 41 -5.32 -3.07 12.16
N GLY A 42 -6.50 -2.68 11.66
CA GLY A 42 -7.23 -3.41 10.63
C GLY A 42 -6.46 -3.43 9.31
N PHE A 43 -5.97 -2.28 8.88
CA PHE A 43 -5.14 -2.14 7.68
C PHE A 43 -3.87 -3.00 7.77
N GLU A 44 -3.07 -2.84 8.84
CA GLU A 44 -1.84 -3.63 9.06
C GLU A 44 -2.11 -5.14 9.03
N LYS A 45 -3.17 -5.59 9.71
CA LYS A 45 -3.55 -7.01 9.73
C LYS A 45 -3.94 -7.53 8.35
N ASN A 46 -4.72 -6.75 7.60
CA ASN A 46 -5.20 -7.13 6.27
C ASN A 46 -4.05 -7.15 5.25
N VAL A 47 -3.17 -6.14 5.27
CA VAL A 47 -1.95 -6.10 4.45
C VAL A 47 -1.06 -7.29 4.74
N LYS A 48 -0.77 -7.58 6.02
CA LYS A 48 0.06 -8.73 6.40
C LYS A 48 -0.53 -10.05 5.88
N LYS A 49 -1.85 -10.22 6.01
CA LYS A 49 -2.53 -11.42 5.51
C LYS A 49 -2.48 -11.50 3.98
N PHE A 50 -2.70 -10.39 3.29
CA PHE A 50 -2.68 -10.33 1.84
C PHE A 50 -1.29 -10.69 1.29
N LEU A 51 -0.24 -10.03 1.79
CA LEU A 51 1.15 -10.27 1.38
C LEU A 51 1.59 -11.72 1.68
N ALA A 52 1.20 -12.28 2.82
CA ALA A 52 1.54 -13.67 3.18
C ALA A 52 0.89 -14.72 2.27
N ASN A 53 -0.19 -14.38 1.55
CA ASN A 53 -0.86 -15.28 0.61
C ASN A 53 -0.44 -15.06 -0.85
N ARG A 54 0.57 -14.20 -1.09
CA ARG A 54 1.08 -13.89 -2.42
C ARG A 54 2.50 -14.39 -2.57
N GLU A 55 2.81 -14.93 -3.74
CA GLU A 55 4.17 -15.37 -4.08
C GLU A 55 5.14 -14.20 -4.31
N ASP A 56 4.62 -13.04 -4.70
CA ASP A 56 5.37 -11.81 -4.93
C ASP A 56 5.31 -10.82 -3.75
N GLY A 57 4.64 -11.21 -2.67
CA GLY A 57 4.49 -10.40 -1.47
C GLY A 57 5.78 -10.37 -0.65
N THR A 58 6.28 -9.17 -0.37
CA THR A 58 7.40 -8.94 0.55
C THR A 58 6.86 -8.35 1.85
N LEU A 59 6.99 -9.08 2.96
CA LEU A 59 6.70 -8.56 4.28
C LEU A 59 7.92 -7.85 4.84
N THR A 60 7.75 -6.70 5.49
CA THR A 60 8.87 -6.11 6.24
C THR A 60 9.21 -7.01 7.44
N ASN A 61 10.31 -7.76 7.30
CA ASN A 61 10.90 -8.51 8.41
C ASN A 61 11.93 -7.60 9.06
N GLN A 62 11.47 -6.80 10.03
CA GLN A 62 12.29 -6.07 11.01
C GLN A 62 13.67 -5.59 10.51
N GLY A 63 13.70 -4.48 9.73
CA GLY A 63 14.97 -3.77 9.52
C GLY A 63 15.18 -3.15 8.13
N GLU A 64 14.35 -3.45 7.14
CA GLU A 64 14.47 -2.76 5.85
C GLU A 64 14.06 -1.30 5.98
N SER A 65 15.03 -0.42 5.73
CA SER A 65 14.90 1.04 5.75
C SER A 65 14.27 1.53 4.45
N TRP A 66 13.25 0.84 3.94
CA TRP A 66 12.59 1.26 2.70
C TRP A 66 11.81 2.54 2.99
N THR A 67 12.35 3.65 2.52
CA THR A 67 11.77 4.96 2.79
C THR A 67 10.66 5.28 1.81
N TRP A 68 9.73 6.13 2.25
CA TRP A 68 8.72 6.74 1.36
C TRP A 68 9.36 7.38 0.12
N GLU A 69 10.53 7.99 0.28
CA GLU A 69 11.25 8.72 -0.78
C GLU A 69 11.85 7.79 -1.84
N GLU A 70 12.30 6.60 -1.45
CA GLU A 70 12.77 5.55 -2.38
C GLU A 70 11.61 4.85 -3.08
N SER A 71 10.52 4.63 -2.34
CA SER A 71 9.27 4.03 -2.83
C SER A 71 8.70 4.83 -4.00
N ILE A 72 8.40 6.12 -3.82
CA ILE A 72 7.70 6.94 -4.83
C ILE A 72 8.40 7.02 -6.21
N GLN A 73 9.70 6.75 -6.29
CA GLN A 73 10.45 6.82 -7.55
C GLN A 73 10.42 5.50 -8.35
N ILE A 74 10.08 4.38 -7.70
CA ILE A 74 10.30 3.03 -8.24
C ILE A 74 8.99 2.23 -8.32
N ILE A 75 7.98 2.61 -7.54
CA ILE A 75 6.70 1.91 -7.44
C ILE A 75 5.57 2.67 -8.13
N ASP A 76 4.67 1.91 -8.72
CA ASP A 76 3.53 2.46 -9.44
C ASP A 76 2.47 2.98 -8.46
N TYR A 77 2.19 2.24 -7.37
CA TYR A 77 1.15 2.58 -6.39
C TYR A 77 1.61 2.53 -4.93
N ALA A 78 1.37 3.60 -4.18
CA ALA A 78 1.58 3.63 -2.73
C ALA A 78 0.24 3.64 -2.00
N TYR A 79 -0.05 2.62 -1.18
CA TYR A 79 -1.25 2.56 -0.34
C TYR A 79 -0.93 2.97 1.09
N CYS A 80 -1.54 4.06 1.55
CA CYS A 80 -1.24 4.69 2.83
C CYS A 80 -2.47 4.70 3.71
N PHE A 81 -2.32 4.27 4.97
CA PHE A 81 -3.35 4.52 5.98
C PHE A 81 -3.12 5.87 6.64
N VAL A 82 -3.98 6.85 6.33
CA VAL A 82 -3.95 8.22 6.88
C VAL A 82 -5.36 8.71 7.22
N ASN A 83 -5.50 9.49 8.29
CA ASN A 83 -6.79 10.08 8.68
C ASN A 83 -7.95 9.07 8.75
N ASN A 84 -7.70 7.88 9.32
CA ASN A 84 -8.65 6.76 9.43
C ASN A 84 -9.19 6.21 8.10
N GLN A 85 -8.43 6.36 7.01
CA GLN A 85 -8.79 5.87 5.69
C GLN A 85 -7.56 5.41 4.92
N VAL A 86 -7.75 4.49 3.97
CA VAL A 86 -6.73 4.16 2.98
C VAL A 86 -6.79 5.14 1.82
N MET A 87 -5.65 5.71 1.51
CA MET A 87 -5.41 6.56 0.36
C MET A 87 -4.38 5.87 -0.54
N ALA A 88 -4.47 6.12 -1.83
CA ALA A 88 -3.49 5.64 -2.80
C ALA A 88 -2.81 6.84 -3.47
N SER A 89 -1.56 6.66 -3.90
CA SER A 89 -0.83 7.59 -4.76
C SER A 89 -0.28 6.81 -5.94
N TYR A 90 -0.40 7.38 -7.14
CA TYR A 90 0.14 6.82 -8.38
C TYR A 90 1.40 7.60 -8.75
N PHE A 91 2.56 6.94 -8.86
CA PHE A 91 3.86 7.59 -9.13
C PHE A 91 4.18 8.82 -8.26
N GLY A 92 3.81 8.78 -6.98
CA GLY A 92 4.06 9.90 -6.06
C GLY A 92 3.16 11.13 -6.27
N ASP A 93 2.12 11.02 -7.09
CA ASP A 93 1.10 12.07 -7.26
C ASP A 93 0.22 12.20 -6.00
N THR A 94 -0.73 13.13 -6.05
CA THR A 94 -1.67 13.45 -4.99
C THR A 94 -2.43 12.21 -4.51
N LEU A 95 -2.61 12.12 -3.19
CA LEU A 95 -3.38 11.05 -2.58
C LEU A 95 -4.84 11.09 -3.02
N PHE A 96 -5.35 9.96 -3.53
CA PHE A 96 -6.74 9.77 -3.91
C PHE A 96 -7.37 8.60 -3.14
N ASN A 97 -8.70 8.49 -3.21
CA ASN A 97 -9.41 7.38 -2.58
C ASN A 97 -9.53 6.21 -3.58
N PRO A 98 -8.81 5.09 -3.38
CA PRO A 98 -8.79 3.98 -4.32
C PRO A 98 -10.13 3.24 -4.43
N VAL A 99 -11.00 3.36 -3.42
CA VAL A 99 -12.35 2.75 -3.46
C VAL A 99 -13.28 3.52 -4.40
N LYS A 100 -13.06 4.82 -4.60
CA LYS A 100 -13.86 5.64 -5.51
C LYS A 100 -13.42 5.48 -6.96
N GLU A 101 -12.12 5.32 -7.20
CA GLU A 101 -11.55 5.08 -8.55
C GLU A 101 -11.86 3.67 -9.06
N ALA A 102 -11.75 2.63 -8.21
CA ALA A 102 -12.05 1.24 -8.57
C ALA A 102 -13.54 0.96 -8.88
N ALA A 103 -14.41 1.99 -8.82
CA ALA A 103 -15.85 1.88 -9.02
C ALA A 103 -16.34 2.48 -10.36
N CYS A 104 -15.42 2.92 -11.22
CA CYS A 104 -15.71 3.46 -12.55
C CYS A 104 -15.43 2.45 -13.67
#